data_AF-A0A524JX38-F1
#
_entry.id   AF-A0A524JX38-F1
#
_cell.length_a   1.000
_cell.length_b   1.000
_cell.length_c   1.000
_cell.angle_alpha   90.00
_cell.angle_beta   90.00
_cell.angle_gamma   90.00
#
_symmetry.space_group_name_H-M   'P 1'
#
loop_
_entity.id
_entity.type
_entity.pdbx_description
1 polymer ?
#
loop_
_entity_poly.entity_id
_entity_poly.type
_entity_poly.pdbx_seq_one_letter_code
_entity_poly.pdbx_strand_id
1 'polypeptide(L)' 'IELTDEEENAALKAAKVMGLGIAGVDLLQSARGPLILEVNSSPGLEGIETATGKDIAGHIIKYVERNAE' A
#
# COMPACT_ATOMS: atom_id res chain seq x y z
N ILE A 1 -0.16 -0.24 14.10
CA ILE A 1 0.13 1.03 13.39
C ILE A 1 -1.12 1.38 12.60
N GLU A 2 -1.70 2.54 12.83
CA GLU A 2 -2.84 3.05 12.07
C GLU A 2 -2.39 4.27 11.28
N LEU A 3 -2.74 4.30 10.00
CA LEU A 3 -2.49 5.44 9.12
C LEU A 3 -3.56 6.49 9.36
N THR A 4 -3.19 7.75 9.20
CA THR A 4 -4.18 8.84 9.06
C THR A 4 -4.88 8.73 7.71
N ASP A 5 -6.08 9.33 7.62
CA ASP A 5 -6.83 9.40 6.36
C ASP A 5 -6.00 10.06 5.24
N GLU A 6 -5.15 11.04 5.55
CA GLU A 6 -4.29 11.70 4.56
C GLU A 6 -3.22 10.75 4.01
N GLU A 7 -2.57 9.97 4.87
CA GLU A 7 -1.54 9.00 4.48
C GLU A 7 -2.14 7.86 3.65
N GLU A 8 -3.28 7.32 4.08
CA GLU A 8 -3.98 6.27 3.33
C GLU A 8 -4.42 6.78 1.95
N ASN A 9 -5.04 7.96 1.89
CA ASN A 9 -5.44 8.56 0.62
C ASN A 9 -4.24 8.87 -0.30
N ALA A 10 -3.11 9.29 0.26
CA ALA A 10 -1.90 9.52 -0.51
C ALA A 10 -1.35 8.22 -1.12
N ALA A 11 -1.30 7.14 -0.35
CA ALA A 11 -0.87 5.82 -0.82
C ALA A 11 -1.79 5.27 -1.92
N LEU A 12 -3.11 5.33 -1.72
CA LEU A 12 -4.10 4.89 -2.70
C LEU A 12 -4.02 5.69 -4.00
N LYS A 13 -3.86 7.02 -3.91
CA LYS A 13 -3.67 7.89 -5.09
C LYS A 13 -2.38 7.56 -5.83
N ALA A 14 -1.28 7.31 -5.12
CA ALA A 14 -0.01 6.94 -5.73
C ALA A 14 -0.14 5.65 -6.55
N ALA A 15 -0.70 4.58 -5.96
CA ALA A 15 -0.94 3.32 -6.67
C ALA A 15 -1.83 3.52 -7.91
N LYS A 16 -2.92 4.30 -7.78
CA LYS A 16 -3.84 4.60 -8.88
C LYS A 16 -3.17 5.37 -10.02
N VAL A 17 -2.39 6.41 -9.72
CA VAL A 17 -1.68 7.21 -10.74
C VAL A 17 -0.66 6.36 -11.51
N MET A 18 -0.05 5.39 -10.82
CA MET A 18 0.87 4.43 -11.44
C MET A 18 0.16 3.31 -12.21
N GLY A 19 -1.17 3.24 -12.18
CA GLY A 19 -1.94 2.19 -12.84
C GLY A 19 -1.78 0.81 -12.19
N LEU A 20 -1.42 0.77 -10.91
CA LEU A 20 -1.17 -0.46 -10.17
C LEU A 20 -2.41 -0.84 -9.34
N GLY A 21 -2.89 -2.08 -9.51
CA GLY A 21 -3.95 -2.62 -8.65
C GLY A 21 -3.45 -2.98 -7.25
N ILE A 22 -2.15 -3.29 -7.12
CA ILE A 22 -1.46 -3.59 -5.87
C ILE A 22 -0.10 -2.89 -5.92
N ALA A 23 0.27 -2.20 -4.84
CA ALA A 23 1.58 -1.57 -4.70
C ALA A 23 1.97 -1.45 -3.23
N GLY A 24 3.27 -1.48 -2.95
CA GLY A 24 3.82 -0.93 -1.71
C GLY A 24 4.16 0.53 -1.92
N VAL A 25 3.79 1.40 -0.98
CA VAL A 25 4.04 2.84 -1.07
C VAL A 25 4.81 3.30 0.15
N ASP A 26 6.02 3.82 -0.10
CA ASP A 26 6.84 4.39 0.95
C ASP A 26 6.59 5.89 1.06
N LEU A 27 6.40 6.36 2.29
CA LEU A 27 6.04 7.75 2.58
C LEU A 27 6.83 8.33 3.75
N LEU A 28 6.99 9.64 3.73
CA LEU A 28 7.45 10.43 4.87
C LEU A 28 6.33 11.33 5.37
N GLN A 29 6.13 11.29 6.68
CA GLN A 29 5.33 12.29 7.39
C GLN A 29 6.06 13.63 7.35
N SER A 30 5.34 14.69 6.95
CA SER A 30 5.90 16.04 6.91
C SER A 30 4.87 17.08 7.35
N ALA A 31 5.33 18.27 7.74
CA ALA A 31 4.46 19.37 8.17
C ALA A 31 3.51 19.88 7.06
N ARG A 32 3.75 19.50 5.79
CA ARG A 32 2.94 19.86 4.64
C ARG A 32 2.13 18.68 4.09
N GLY A 33 1.94 17.64 4.89
CA GLY A 33 1.26 16.40 4.51
C GLY A 33 2.23 15.28 4.13
N PRO A 34 1.69 14.08 3.81
CA PRO A 34 2.50 12.91 3.45
C PRO A 34 3.23 13.12 2.12
N LEU A 35 4.50 12.76 2.09
CA LEU A 35 5.35 12.83 0.90
C LEU A 35 5.65 11.42 0.41
N ILE A 36 5.27 11.10 -0.83
CA ILE A 36 5.57 9.81 -1.46
C ILE A 36 7.05 9.75 -1.84
N LEU A 37 7.74 8.69 -1.44
CA LEU A 37 9.13 8.43 -1.77
C LEU A 37 9.27 7.45 -2.93
N GLU A 38 8.61 6.30 -2.82
CA GLU A 38 8.70 5.20 -3.77
C GLU A 38 7.35 4.50 -3.91
N VAL A 39 7.07 3.99 -5.11
CA VAL A 39 5.93 3.13 -5.39
C VAL A 39 6.44 1.84 -6.01
N ASN A 40 6.33 0.75 -5.26
CA ASN A 40 6.83 -0.57 -5.62
C ASN A 40 5.69 -1.44 -6.16
N SER A 41 5.79 -1.90 -7.42
CA SER A 41 4.77 -2.78 -8.03
C SER A 41 4.80 -4.22 -7.51
N SER A 42 5.91 -4.62 -6.86
CA SER A 42 6.08 -5.95 -6.26
C SER A 42 6.73 -5.81 -4.87
N PRO A 43 5.97 -5.36 -3.85
CA PRO A 43 6.51 -5.17 -2.52
C PRO A 43 6.84 -6.49 -1.84
N GLY A 44 7.89 -6.49 -0.99
CA GLY A 44 8.13 -7.60 -0.07
C GLY A 44 7.08 -7.61 1.05
N LEU A 45 6.59 -8.80 1.42
CA LEU A 45 5.48 -8.94 2.37
C LEU A 45 5.93 -9.33 3.79
N GLU A 46 6.98 -10.14 3.93
CA GLU A 46 7.41 -10.72 5.22
C GLU A 46 7.56 -9.67 6.34
N GLY A 47 8.25 -8.57 6.05
CA GLY A 47 8.43 -7.48 7.01
C GLY A 47 7.13 -6.77 7.37
N ILE A 48 6.24 -6.55 6.40
CA ILE A 48 4.96 -5.86 6.59
C ILE A 48 4.01 -6.75 7.41
N GLU A 49 3.93 -8.04 7.10
CA GLU A 49 3.09 -8.99 7.83
C GLU A 49 3.58 -9.15 9.27
N THR A 50 4.90 -9.26 9.47
CA THR A 50 5.50 -9.32 10.81
C THR A 50 5.19 -8.05 11.63
N ALA A 51 5.30 -6.86 11.02
CA ALA A 51 5.07 -5.60 11.71
C ALA A 51 3.58 -5.31 12.00
N THR A 52 2.67 -5.81 11.16
CA THR A 52 1.24 -5.51 11.25
C THR A 52 0.40 -6.63 11.85
N GLY A 53 0.89 -7.88 11.86
CA GLY A 53 0.14 -9.06 12.25
C GLY A 53 -1.00 -9.40 11.29
N LYS A 54 -0.97 -8.89 10.06
CA LYS A 54 -2.02 -9.08 9.04
C LYS A 54 -1.53 -10.02 7.94
N ASP A 55 -2.43 -10.84 7.41
CA ASP A 55 -2.21 -11.73 6.25
C ASP A 55 -2.41 -10.93 4.94
N ILE A 56 -1.39 -10.14 4.57
CA ILE A 56 -1.40 -9.27 3.40
C ILE A 56 -1.40 -10.09 2.12
N ALA A 57 -0.67 -11.21 2.08
CA ALA A 57 -0.67 -12.13 0.95
C ALA A 57 -2.10 -12.67 0.68
N GLY A 58 -2.81 -13.11 1.71
CA GLY A 58 -4.19 -13.56 1.59
C GLY A 58 -5.15 -12.45 1.15
N HIS A 59 -4.94 -11.20 1.57
CA HIS A 59 -5.70 -10.05 1.06
C HIS A 59 -5.44 -9.81 -0.43
N ILE A 60 -4.19 -9.90 -0.88
CA ILE A 60 -3.82 -9.78 -2.29
C ILE A 60 -4.47 -10.88 -3.12
N ILE A 61 -4.41 -12.15 -2.67
CA ILE A 61 -5.04 -13.28 -3.36
C ILE A 61 -6.55 -13.02 -3.50
N LYS A 62 -7.24 -12.66 -2.41
CA LYS A 62 -8.68 -12.33 -2.45
C LYS A 62 -9.00 -11.16 -3.39
N TYR A 63 -8.11 -10.16 -3.46
CA TYR A 63 -8.26 -9.07 -4.39
C TYR A 63 -8.16 -9.58 -5.83
N VAL A 64 -7.14 -10.38 -6.16
CA VAL A 64 -6.97 -10.95 -7.50
C VAL A 64 -8.15 -11.85 -7.87
N GLU A 65 -8.60 -12.74 -6.98
CA GLU A 65 -9.77 -13.61 -7.22
C GLU A 65 -11.05 -12.84 -7.56
N ARG A 66 -11.27 -11.68 -6.94
CA ARG A 66 -12.44 -10.82 -7.21
C ARG A 66 -12.35 -10.04 -8.52
N ASN A 67 -11.13 -9.88 -9.06
CA ASN A 67 -10.85 -9.12 -10.27
C ASN A 67 -10.36 -10.02 -11.42
N ALA A 68 -10.36 -11.34 -11.23
CA ALA A 68 -10.02 -12.33 -12.23
C ALA A 68 -11.25 -12.58 -13.12
N GLU A 69 -11.47 -11.69 -14.08
CA GLU A 69 -12.30 -11.92 -15.27
C GLU A 69 -11.42 -11.96 -16.52
#